data_AF-A0A7C1QMQ3-F1
#
_entry.id   AF-A0A7C1QMQ3-F1
#
_cell.length_a   1.000
_cell.length_b   1.000
_cell.length_c   1.000
_cell.angle_alpha   90.00
_cell.angle_beta   90.00
_cell.angle_gamma   90.00
#
_symmetry.space_group_name_H-M   'P 1'
#
loop_
_entity.id
_entity.type
_entity.pdbx_description
1 polymer ?
#
loop_
_entity_poly.entity_id
_entity_poly.type
_entity_poly.pdbx_seq_one_letter_code
_entity_poly.pdbx_strand_id
1 'polypeptide(L)'
;MTTKEIKITKNLEKGIEFSCQMCGKCCTGFDDGEVYLYKEDIVRLAERLNMNTTSGLKIFARKYIKVIKENFYWKEPGANKGKNYKFLTLGFKFSGNDEHCHFLQGKLCGVHEFRPFQCRSFPFWQMMVSSKLNIEAYKKKCKGLQLSEGKFYSKDQILKWARIEYQIEKKYFLEMKKNNFNILKVYPFLSKDMLMEKE
;
A
#
# COMPACT_ATOMS: atom_id res chain seq x y z
N MET A 1 21.92 -6.72 -8.39
CA MET A 1 20.72 -6.07 -8.96
C MET A 1 19.65 -5.95 -7.88
N THR A 2 19.87 -5.03 -6.95
CA THR A 2 18.95 -4.57 -5.89
C THR A 2 18.13 -3.35 -6.31
N THR A 3 18.28 -2.98 -7.58
CA THR A 3 17.65 -1.87 -8.28
C THR A 3 17.28 -2.40 -9.65
N LYS A 4 16.14 -3.09 -9.76
CA LYS A 4 15.53 -3.24 -11.08
C LYS A 4 14.96 -1.86 -11.39
N GLU A 5 15.57 -1.16 -12.32
CA GLU A 5 15.05 0.10 -12.86
C GLU A 5 13.54 -0.08 -13.13
N ILE A 6 12.71 0.77 -12.53
CA ILE A 6 11.26 0.70 -12.72
C ILE A 6 10.98 1.07 -14.17
N LYS A 7 10.67 0.07 -14.98
CA LYS A 7 10.40 0.23 -16.40
C LYS A 7 8.98 0.73 -16.58
N ILE A 8 8.81 1.97 -17.00
CA ILE A 8 7.49 2.52 -17.31
C ILE A 8 6.92 1.89 -18.59
N THR A 9 5.61 1.71 -18.62
CA THR A 9 4.88 1.21 -19.79
C THR A 9 4.65 2.31 -20.83
N LYS A 10 4.55 1.92 -22.11
CA LYS A 10 4.32 2.86 -23.23
C LYS A 10 3.13 3.80 -23.05
N ASN A 11 2.05 3.34 -22.41
CA ASN A 11 0.86 4.15 -22.15
C ASN A 11 1.05 5.22 -21.07
N LEU A 12 2.12 5.13 -20.27
CA LEU A 12 2.46 6.12 -19.24
C LEU A 12 3.68 6.97 -19.63
N GLU A 13 4.37 6.66 -20.73
CA GLU A 13 5.57 7.39 -21.18
C GLU A 13 5.30 8.86 -21.47
N LYS A 14 4.10 9.21 -21.93
CA LYS A 14 3.68 10.59 -22.19
C LYS A 14 3.09 11.30 -20.97
N GLY A 15 3.03 10.63 -19.83
CA GLY A 15 2.26 11.11 -18.66
C GLY A 15 0.76 10.81 -18.79
N ILE A 16 0.02 11.08 -17.71
CA ILE A 16 -1.44 10.94 -17.66
C ILE A 16 -2.08 12.05 -16.83
N GLU A 17 -3.34 12.36 -17.12
CA GLU A 17 -4.19 13.14 -16.22
C GLU A 17 -4.92 12.19 -15.27
N PHE A 18 -4.93 12.56 -13.99
CA PHE A 18 -5.62 11.77 -12.99
C PHE A 18 -6.12 12.64 -11.83
N SER A 19 -7.35 12.35 -11.40
CA SER A 19 -7.89 12.79 -10.12
C SER A 19 -8.76 11.70 -9.50
N CYS A 20 -8.63 11.53 -8.18
CA CYS A 20 -9.49 10.64 -7.44
C CYS A 20 -10.92 11.19 -7.42
N GLN A 21 -11.85 10.47 -8.03
CA GLN A 21 -13.26 10.86 -8.14
C GLN A 21 -14.07 10.63 -6.86
N MET A 22 -13.40 10.31 -5.74
CA MET A 22 -14.01 9.99 -4.44
C MET A 22 -15.22 9.04 -4.55
N CYS A 23 -15.15 8.06 -5.45
CA CYS A 23 -16.28 7.18 -5.76
C CYS A 23 -16.39 5.95 -4.84
N GLY A 24 -15.43 5.76 -3.93
CA GLY A 24 -15.40 4.63 -2.99
C GLY A 24 -14.97 3.28 -3.57
N LYS A 25 -14.86 3.12 -4.90
CA LYS A 25 -14.60 1.81 -5.53
C LYS A 25 -13.24 1.18 -5.16
N CYS A 26 -12.21 1.98 -4.90
CA CYS A 26 -10.95 1.47 -4.34
C CYS A 26 -11.05 1.14 -2.85
N CYS A 27 -11.93 1.81 -2.11
CA CYS A 27 -12.18 1.55 -0.70
C CYS A 27 -12.98 0.26 -0.48
N THR A 28 -13.64 -0.27 -1.49
CA THR A 28 -14.25 -1.61 -1.49
C THR A 28 -13.30 -2.68 -2.04
N GLY A 29 -11.98 -2.41 -2.08
CA GLY A 29 -10.96 -3.38 -2.46
C GLY A 29 -10.90 -3.77 -3.94
N PHE A 30 -11.64 -3.12 -4.84
CA PHE A 30 -11.77 -3.58 -6.24
C PHE A 30 -12.07 -5.09 -6.37
N ASP A 31 -12.91 -5.60 -5.46
CA ASP A 31 -13.39 -6.99 -5.36
C ASP A 31 -12.41 -7.99 -4.72
N ASP A 32 -11.12 -7.65 -4.58
CA ASP A 32 -10.10 -8.36 -3.78
C ASP A 32 -8.84 -7.48 -3.71
N GLY A 33 -8.48 -7.02 -2.52
CA GLY A 33 -7.37 -6.07 -2.42
C GLY A 33 -6.87 -5.79 -1.01
N GLU A 34 -5.63 -5.33 -0.96
CA GLU A 34 -4.91 -4.99 0.25
C GLU A 34 -4.32 -3.58 0.14
N VAL A 35 -4.40 -2.84 1.25
CA VAL A 35 -3.74 -1.54 1.40
C VAL A 35 -2.70 -1.69 2.50
N TYR A 36 -1.44 -1.77 2.11
CA TYR A 36 -0.32 -1.84 3.04
C TYR A 36 -0.19 -0.57 3.87
N LEU A 37 0.12 -0.77 5.15
CA LEU A 37 0.32 0.27 6.13
C LEU A 37 1.73 0.18 6.70
N TYR A 38 2.50 1.24 6.50
CA TYR A 38 3.80 1.38 7.13
C TYR A 38 3.70 2.28 8.37
N LYS A 39 4.79 2.38 9.13
CA LYS A 39 4.81 3.10 10.40
C LYS A 39 4.27 4.52 10.27
N GLU A 40 4.67 5.23 9.22
CA GLU A 40 4.26 6.60 8.93
C GLU A 40 2.77 6.71 8.55
N ASP A 41 2.17 5.66 7.97
CA ASP A 41 0.72 5.60 7.71
C ASP A 41 -0.06 5.37 9.00
N ILE A 42 0.41 4.45 9.84
CA ILE A 42 -0.23 4.08 11.11
C ILE A 42 -0.24 5.28 12.06
N VAL A 43 0.89 5.97 12.22
CA VAL A 43 1.00 7.16 13.08
C VAL A 43 0.04 8.24 12.60
N ARG A 44 0.05 8.57 11.30
CA ARG A 44 -0.80 9.62 10.72
C ARG A 44 -2.30 9.31 10.90
N LEU A 45 -2.71 8.06 10.68
CA LEU A 45 -4.10 7.64 10.87
C LEU A 45 -4.49 7.62 12.35
N ALA A 46 -3.62 7.11 13.23
CA ALA A 46 -3.88 7.09 14.67
C ALA A 46 -4.00 8.51 15.24
N GLU A 47 -3.15 9.45 14.83
CA GLU A 47 -3.25 10.87 15.19
C GLU A 47 -4.58 11.47 14.75
N ARG A 48 -5.00 11.23 13.51
CA ARG A 48 -6.30 11.71 13.00
C ARG A 48 -7.49 11.19 13.82
N LEU A 49 -7.35 10.03 14.46
CA LEU A 49 -8.37 9.41 15.30
C LEU A 49 -8.17 9.66 16.80
N ASN A 50 -7.21 10.50 17.19
CA ASN A 50 -6.83 10.75 18.59
C ASN A 50 -6.43 9.46 19.35
N MET A 51 -5.75 8.54 18.65
CA MET A 51 -5.27 7.24 19.15
C MET A 51 -3.73 7.13 19.13
N ASN A 52 -3.02 8.25 19.21
CA ASN A 52 -1.55 8.32 19.10
C ASN A 52 -0.78 7.97 20.39
N THR A 53 -1.46 7.69 21.49
CA THR A 53 -0.83 7.17 22.72
C THR A 53 -0.44 5.69 22.56
N THR A 54 0.42 5.15 23.43
CA THR A 54 0.77 3.71 23.41
C THR A 54 -0.46 2.80 23.52
N SER A 55 -1.39 3.13 24.42
CA SER A 55 -2.65 2.40 24.58
C SER A 55 -3.58 2.63 23.38
N GLY A 56 -3.62 3.85 22.85
CA GLY A 56 -4.35 4.21 21.63
C GLY A 56 -3.91 3.40 20.42
N LEU A 57 -2.60 3.24 20.20
CA LEU A 57 -2.05 2.44 19.10
C LEU A 57 -2.43 0.96 19.20
N LYS A 58 -2.50 0.40 20.42
CA LYS A 58 -3.00 -0.97 20.62
C LYS A 58 -4.47 -1.10 20.22
N ILE A 59 -5.30 -0.12 20.60
CA ILE A 59 -6.72 -0.07 20.22
C ILE A 59 -6.86 0.10 18.70
N PHE A 60 -6.10 1.02 18.11
CA PHE A 60 -6.06 1.27 16.66
C PHE A 60 -5.70 0.00 15.90
N ALA A 61 -4.63 -0.68 16.31
CA ALA A 61 -4.16 -1.89 15.65
C ALA A 61 -5.23 -2.99 15.67
N ARG A 62 -5.84 -3.25 16.83
CA ARG A 62 -6.89 -4.26 16.97
C ARG A 62 -8.14 -3.96 16.15
N LYS A 63 -8.50 -2.67 16.02
CA LYS A 63 -9.72 -2.25 15.35
C LYS A 63 -9.56 -2.14 13.83
N TYR A 64 -8.38 -1.75 13.34
CA TYR A 64 -8.22 -1.32 11.95
C TYR A 64 -7.17 -2.11 11.17
N ILE A 65 -6.20 -2.76 11.82
CA ILE A 65 -5.07 -3.39 11.15
C ILE A 65 -5.25 -4.90 11.07
N LYS A 66 -5.00 -5.46 9.88
CA LYS A 66 -4.77 -6.88 9.68
C LYS A 66 -3.29 -7.16 9.46
N VAL A 67 -2.84 -8.34 9.90
CA VAL A 67 -1.50 -8.85 9.63
C VAL A 67 -1.56 -9.63 8.31
N ILE A 68 -0.68 -9.31 7.38
CA ILE A 68 -0.72 -9.79 6.00
C ILE A 68 0.60 -10.49 5.68
N LYS A 69 0.55 -11.55 4.87
CA LYS A 69 1.74 -12.22 4.34
C LYS A 69 2.20 -11.49 3.08
N GLU A 70 3.44 -11.01 3.08
CA GLU A 70 4.07 -10.31 1.97
C GLU A 70 5.28 -11.10 1.44
N ASN A 71 5.66 -10.83 0.19
CA ASN A 71 6.83 -11.38 -0.46
C ASN A 71 7.67 -10.28 -1.13
N PHE A 72 8.94 -10.14 -0.75
CA PHE A 72 9.84 -9.13 -1.32
C PHE A 72 11.06 -9.77 -1.98
N TYR A 73 11.31 -9.42 -3.25
CA TYR A 73 12.52 -9.87 -3.95
C TYR A 73 13.71 -9.03 -3.53
N TRP A 74 14.73 -9.67 -2.97
CA TRP A 74 15.96 -9.01 -2.56
C TRP A 74 17.20 -9.80 -2.96
N LYS A 75 18.22 -9.07 -3.41
CA LYS A 75 19.54 -9.62 -3.73
C LYS A 75 20.55 -9.04 -2.75
N GLU A 76 21.21 -9.87 -1.96
CA GLU A 76 22.20 -9.35 -1.02
C GLU A 76 23.37 -8.67 -1.76
N PRO A 77 23.99 -7.64 -1.16
CA PRO A 77 25.31 -7.17 -1.60
C PRO A 77 26.28 -8.36 -1.71
N GLY A 78 26.95 -8.48 -2.86
CA GLY A 78 27.88 -9.58 -3.14
C GLY A 78 27.24 -10.93 -3.51
N ALA A 79 25.92 -11.09 -3.47
CA ALA A 79 25.29 -12.35 -3.88
C ALA A 79 25.29 -12.52 -5.41
N ASN A 80 25.32 -13.77 -5.88
CA ASN A 80 25.19 -14.10 -7.30
C ASN A 80 23.74 -13.93 -7.78
N LYS A 81 22.76 -14.38 -6.99
CA LYS A 81 21.32 -14.29 -7.29
C LYS A 81 20.54 -13.66 -6.13
N GLY A 82 19.42 -13.03 -6.46
CA GLY A 82 18.43 -12.63 -5.46
C GLY A 82 17.46 -13.76 -5.17
N LYS A 83 16.66 -13.58 -4.13
CA LYS A 83 15.58 -14.50 -3.76
C LYS A 83 14.38 -13.73 -3.22
N ASN A 84 13.25 -14.40 -3.21
CA ASN A 84 12.02 -13.91 -2.61
C ASN A 84 12.02 -14.22 -1.11
N TYR A 85 11.69 -13.24 -0.29
CA TYR A 85 11.55 -13.35 1.15
C TYR A 85 10.09 -13.20 1.52
N LYS A 86 9.53 -14.22 2.20
CA LYS A 86 8.18 -14.15 2.78
C LYS A 86 8.27 -13.63 4.21
N PHE A 87 7.46 -12.64 4.55
CA PHE A 87 7.41 -12.06 5.90
C PHE A 87 6.04 -11.42 6.16
N LEU A 88 5.80 -11.02 7.40
CA LEU A 88 4.55 -10.37 7.79
C LEU A 88 4.65 -8.86 7.59
N THR A 89 3.55 -8.25 7.15
CA THR A 89 3.35 -6.80 7.08
C THR A 89 2.00 -6.44 7.69
N LEU A 90 1.70 -5.15 7.75
CA LEU A 90 0.42 -4.61 8.22
C LEU A 90 -0.35 -4.00 7.05
N GLY A 91 -1.67 -4.14 7.08
CA GLY A 91 -2.51 -3.50 6.08
C GLY A 91 -3.99 -3.51 6.43
N PHE A 92 -4.77 -2.84 5.60
CA PHE A 92 -6.18 -3.16 5.44
C PHE A 92 -6.29 -4.30 4.45
N LYS A 93 -7.01 -5.37 4.80
CA LYS A 93 -7.32 -6.47 3.88
C LYS A 93 -8.83 -6.56 3.72
N PHE A 94 -9.25 -6.58 2.46
CA PHE A 94 -10.65 -6.63 2.04
C PHE A 94 -10.90 -7.97 1.35
N SER A 95 -11.56 -8.89 2.05
CA SER A 95 -11.90 -10.23 1.55
C SER A 95 -13.40 -10.48 1.69
N GLY A 96 -14.07 -10.78 0.57
CA GLY A 96 -15.52 -10.97 0.52
C GLY A 96 -16.30 -9.69 0.18
N ASN A 97 -17.57 -9.85 -0.20
CA ASN A 97 -18.41 -8.76 -0.70
C ASN A 97 -18.73 -7.67 0.34
N ASP A 98 -18.62 -8.00 1.63
CA ASP A 98 -18.97 -7.11 2.74
C ASP A 98 -17.75 -6.45 3.40
N GLU A 99 -16.53 -6.85 3.05
CA GLU A 99 -15.33 -6.22 3.58
C GLU A 99 -14.92 -5.00 2.77
N HIS A 100 -15.08 -3.83 3.38
CA HIS A 100 -14.61 -2.56 2.86
C HIS A 100 -13.65 -1.88 3.84
N CYS A 101 -12.98 -0.84 3.38
CA CYS A 101 -12.18 0.04 4.23
C CYS A 101 -13.03 0.56 5.40
N HIS A 102 -12.50 0.42 6.62
CA HIS A 102 -13.14 0.92 7.84
C HIS A 102 -13.43 2.44 7.81
N PHE A 103 -12.79 3.18 6.91
CA PHE A 103 -12.97 4.61 6.72
C PHE A 103 -13.89 4.96 5.54
N LEU A 104 -14.52 3.98 4.91
CA LEU A 104 -15.54 4.21 3.89
C LEU A 104 -16.84 4.68 4.57
N GLN A 105 -17.30 5.88 4.22
CA GLN A 105 -18.54 6.47 4.72
C GLN A 105 -19.49 6.66 3.52
N GLY A 106 -20.44 5.74 3.36
CA GLY A 106 -21.23 5.64 2.13
C GLY A 106 -20.31 5.39 0.94
N LYS A 107 -20.17 6.37 0.04
CA LYS A 107 -19.24 6.30 -1.12
C LYS A 107 -17.95 7.12 -0.93
N LEU A 108 -17.79 7.79 0.21
CA LEU A 108 -16.71 8.76 0.44
C LEU A 108 -15.63 8.19 1.37
N CYS A 109 -14.39 8.60 1.15
CA CYS A 109 -13.29 8.27 2.05
C CYS A 109 -13.26 9.26 3.22
N GLY A 110 -13.59 8.80 4.43
CA GLY A 110 -13.60 9.62 5.65
C GLY A 110 -12.23 10.11 6.13
N VAL A 111 -11.15 9.62 5.51
CA VAL A 111 -9.76 10.00 5.83
C VAL A 111 -8.98 10.46 4.59
N HIS A 112 -9.64 11.07 3.59
CA HIS A 112 -9.05 11.37 2.28
C HIS A 112 -7.69 12.10 2.37
N GLU A 113 -7.56 13.11 3.23
CA GLU A 113 -6.31 13.86 3.42
C GLU A 113 -5.22 13.07 4.17
N PHE A 114 -5.63 12.06 4.95
CA PHE A 114 -4.75 11.26 5.81
C PHE A 114 -4.45 9.86 5.25
N ARG A 115 -4.95 9.56 4.04
CA ARG A 115 -4.86 8.26 3.37
C ARG A 115 -3.45 7.65 3.45
N PRO A 116 -3.33 6.31 3.55
CA PRO A 116 -2.06 5.61 3.42
C PRO A 116 -1.31 5.97 2.14
N PHE A 117 0.01 5.79 2.13
CA PHE A 117 0.82 6.10 0.95
C PHE A 117 0.30 5.38 -0.31
N GLN A 118 0.00 4.08 -0.23
CA GLN A 118 -0.53 3.32 -1.37
C GLN A 118 -1.83 3.91 -1.92
N CYS A 119 -2.74 4.38 -1.05
CA CYS A 119 -3.96 5.05 -1.50
C CYS A 119 -3.71 6.43 -2.15
N ARG A 120 -2.64 7.14 -1.73
CA ARG A 120 -2.25 8.45 -2.30
C ARG A 120 -1.46 8.31 -3.59
N SER A 121 -0.68 7.24 -3.73
CA SER A 121 0.17 6.99 -4.89
C SER A 121 -0.60 6.36 -6.06
N PHE A 122 -1.80 5.82 -5.85
CA PHE A 122 -2.63 5.31 -6.94
C PHE A 122 -2.85 6.39 -8.02
N PRO A 123 -2.70 6.09 -9.32
CA PRO A 123 -2.51 4.77 -9.95
C PRO A 123 -1.03 4.40 -10.23
N PHE A 124 -0.08 5.03 -9.54
CA PHE A 124 1.35 4.97 -9.83
C PHE A 124 2.12 3.94 -8.99
N TRP A 125 1.46 2.84 -8.65
CA TRP A 125 2.14 1.71 -8.00
C TRP A 125 3.14 1.08 -8.95
N GLN A 126 4.26 0.57 -8.45
CA GLN A 126 5.33 -0.05 -9.23
C GLN A 126 4.79 -1.17 -10.13
N MET A 127 3.85 -1.98 -9.63
CA MET A 127 3.18 -3.03 -10.40
C MET A 127 2.28 -2.50 -11.52
N MET A 128 1.68 -1.32 -11.36
CA MET A 128 0.83 -0.69 -12.38
C MET A 128 1.69 0.03 -13.43
N VAL A 129 2.71 0.76 -12.96
CA VAL A 129 3.65 1.50 -13.82
C VAL A 129 4.45 0.56 -14.71
N SER A 130 4.74 -0.66 -14.25
CA SER A 130 5.57 -1.62 -14.97
C SER A 130 4.81 -2.64 -15.81
N SER A 131 3.47 -2.65 -15.75
CA SER A 131 2.64 -3.63 -16.46
C SER A 131 1.45 -2.98 -17.14
N LYS A 132 1.45 -3.00 -18.47
CA LYS A 132 0.34 -2.51 -19.30
C LYS A 132 -0.96 -3.26 -18.94
N LEU A 133 -0.86 -4.56 -18.69
CA LEU A 133 -2.03 -5.38 -18.33
C LEU A 133 -2.66 -4.90 -17.02
N ASN A 134 -1.84 -4.59 -16.01
CA ASN A 134 -2.34 -4.12 -14.72
C ASN A 134 -3.07 -2.78 -14.87
N ILE A 135 -2.43 -1.78 -15.48
CA ILE A 135 -3.06 -0.47 -15.61
C ILE A 135 -4.35 -0.51 -16.44
N GLU A 136 -4.41 -1.30 -17.51
CA GLU A 136 -5.66 -1.47 -18.29
C GLU A 136 -6.75 -2.18 -17.47
N ALA A 137 -6.40 -3.17 -16.63
CA ALA A 137 -7.35 -3.83 -15.74
C ALA A 137 -7.92 -2.84 -14.70
N TYR A 138 -7.08 -2.01 -14.08
CA TYR A 138 -7.53 -0.99 -13.13
C TYR A 138 -8.31 0.14 -13.81
N LYS A 139 -7.97 0.50 -15.05
CA LYS A 139 -8.73 1.49 -15.84
C LYS A 139 -10.19 1.04 -16.04
N LYS A 140 -10.47 -0.25 -16.19
CA LYS A 140 -11.85 -0.78 -16.26
C LYS A 140 -12.64 -0.58 -14.95
N LYS A 141 -11.95 -0.55 -13.80
CA LYS A 141 -12.58 -0.47 -12.47
C LYS A 141 -12.57 0.94 -11.87
N CYS A 142 -11.78 1.87 -12.39
CA CYS A 142 -11.57 3.20 -11.80
C CYS A 142 -12.09 4.32 -12.71
N LYS A 143 -13.13 5.03 -12.24
CA LYS A 143 -13.68 6.21 -12.94
C LYS A 143 -12.63 7.29 -13.24
N GLY A 144 -11.71 7.56 -12.31
CA GLY A 144 -10.67 8.58 -12.50
C GLY A 144 -9.70 8.26 -13.63
N LEU A 145 -9.38 6.98 -13.84
CA LEU A 145 -8.55 6.53 -14.97
C LEU A 145 -9.32 6.52 -16.30
N GLN A 146 -10.65 6.50 -16.28
CA GLN A 146 -11.50 6.52 -17.49
C GLN A 146 -11.71 7.93 -17.99
N LEU A 147 -11.99 8.87 -17.08
CA LEU A 147 -12.27 10.26 -17.42
C LEU A 147 -11.04 10.98 -17.99
N SER A 148 -9.83 10.61 -17.54
CA SER A 148 -8.60 11.30 -17.93
C SER A 148 -8.68 12.80 -17.65
N GLU A 149 -9.19 13.16 -16.46
CA GLU A 149 -9.32 14.55 -16.01
C GLU A 149 -8.50 14.78 -14.73
N GLY A 150 -8.13 16.04 -14.49
CA GLY A 150 -7.52 16.49 -13.24
C GLY A 150 -6.06 16.88 -13.40
N LYS A 151 -5.24 16.55 -12.40
CA LYS A 151 -3.83 16.94 -12.42
C LYS A 151 -3.08 16.11 -13.47
N PHE A 152 -2.30 16.78 -14.31
CA PHE A 152 -1.33 16.12 -15.19
C PHE A 152 -0.12 15.63 -14.38
N TYR A 153 0.25 14.36 -14.61
CA TYR A 153 1.44 13.72 -14.05
C TYR A 153 2.39 13.34 -15.19
N SER A 154 3.57 13.97 -15.21
CA SER A 154 4.61 13.62 -16.17
C SER A 154 5.22 12.25 -15.89
N LYS A 155 5.90 11.67 -16.90
CA LYS A 155 6.68 10.43 -16.77
C LYS A 155 7.57 10.42 -15.52
N ASP A 156 8.26 11.52 -15.24
CA ASP A 156 9.17 11.63 -14.10
C ASP A 156 8.43 11.65 -12.76
N GLN A 157 7.26 12.32 -12.70
CA GLN A 157 6.42 12.32 -11.52
C GLN A 157 5.85 10.93 -11.24
N ILE A 158 5.40 10.22 -12.28
CA ILE A 158 4.92 8.83 -12.18
C ILE A 158 6.02 7.92 -11.64
N LEU A 159 7.21 7.98 -12.25
CA LEU A 159 8.37 7.20 -11.81
C LEU A 159 8.80 7.58 -10.38
N LYS A 160 8.69 8.85 -9.99
CA LYS A 160 8.97 9.30 -8.62
C LYS A 160 8.03 8.63 -7.61
N TRP A 161 6.72 8.60 -7.87
CA TRP A 161 5.75 7.92 -6.99
C TRP A 161 6.06 6.42 -6.83
N ALA A 162 6.26 5.71 -7.95
CA ALA A 162 6.59 4.29 -7.93
C ALA A 162 7.93 4.00 -7.22
N ARG A 163 8.93 4.89 -7.37
CA ARG A 163 10.21 4.77 -6.64
C ARG A 163 10.03 4.96 -5.15
N ILE A 164 9.22 5.94 -4.71
CA ILE A 164 8.97 6.17 -3.28
C ILE A 164 8.27 4.95 -2.68
N GLU A 165 7.28 4.39 -3.34
CA GLU A 165 6.62 3.13 -2.92
C GLU A 165 7.65 2.03 -2.67
N TYR A 166 8.47 1.73 -3.67
CA TYR A 166 9.53 0.71 -3.56
C TYR A 166 10.52 1.00 -2.44
N GLN A 167 10.88 2.27 -2.20
CA GLN A 167 11.78 2.61 -1.08
C GLN A 167 11.12 2.40 0.28
N ILE A 168 9.82 2.66 0.42
CA ILE A 168 9.08 2.40 1.65
C ILE A 168 9.05 0.89 1.93
N GLU A 169 8.66 0.08 0.93
CA GLU A 169 8.68 -1.38 1.00
C GLU A 169 10.07 -1.93 1.35
N LYS A 170 11.10 -1.46 0.64
CA LYS A 170 12.49 -1.85 0.88
C LYS A 170 12.95 -1.49 2.28
N LYS A 171 12.66 -0.27 2.75
CA LYS A 171 12.99 0.17 4.11
C LYS A 171 12.34 -0.75 5.14
N TYR A 172 11.08 -1.07 4.95
CA TYR A 172 10.36 -1.99 5.82
C TYR A 172 10.95 -3.41 5.80
N PHE A 173 11.22 -3.95 4.61
CA PHE A 173 11.86 -5.26 4.46
C PHE A 173 13.20 -5.33 5.18
N LEU A 174 14.06 -4.31 5.04
CA LEU A 174 15.35 -4.25 5.72
C LEU A 174 15.19 -4.17 7.25
N GLU A 175 14.20 -3.45 7.74
CA GLU A 175 13.88 -3.39 9.18
C GLU A 175 13.38 -4.75 9.70
N MET A 176 12.50 -5.41 8.96
CA MET A 176 12.06 -6.77 9.27
C MET A 176 13.24 -7.73 9.31
N LYS A 177 14.12 -7.70 8.31
CA LYS A 177 15.31 -8.53 8.24
C LYS A 177 16.25 -8.29 9.44
N LYS A 178 16.50 -7.03 9.80
CA LYS A 178 17.31 -6.64 10.99
C LYS A 178 16.75 -7.23 12.28
N ASN A 179 15.43 -7.40 12.35
CA ASN A 179 14.72 -7.96 13.49
C ASN A 179 14.42 -9.46 13.35
N ASN A 180 15.14 -10.19 12.49
CA ASN A 180 14.94 -11.62 12.22
C ASN A 180 13.49 -11.96 11.83
N PHE A 181 12.87 -11.08 11.06
CA PHE A 181 11.48 -11.15 10.60
C PHE A 181 10.42 -11.24 11.72
N ASN A 182 10.76 -10.79 12.93
CA ASN A 182 9.83 -10.72 14.05
C ASN A 182 9.05 -9.39 14.02
N ILE A 183 7.80 -9.43 13.55
CA ILE A 183 6.95 -8.25 13.44
C ILE A 183 6.64 -7.58 14.78
N LEU A 184 6.62 -8.32 15.90
CA LEU A 184 6.38 -7.76 17.23
C LEU A 184 7.56 -6.91 17.73
N LYS A 185 8.77 -7.14 17.22
CA LYS A 185 9.92 -6.26 17.48
C LYS A 185 9.81 -4.95 16.70
N VAL A 186 9.27 -5.00 15.47
CA VAL A 186 9.10 -3.82 14.61
C VAL A 186 7.89 -2.98 15.04
N TYR A 187 6.81 -3.65 15.48
CA TYR A 187 5.57 -3.04 15.93
C TYR A 187 5.18 -3.56 17.34
N PRO A 188 5.77 -3.00 18.42
CA PRO A 188 5.56 -3.48 19.78
C PRO A 188 4.15 -3.22 20.35
N PHE A 189 3.32 -2.45 19.64
CA PHE A 189 1.90 -2.28 19.98
C PHE A 189 1.01 -3.45 19.51
N LEU A 190 1.53 -4.36 18.68
CA LEU A 190 0.80 -5.57 18.30
C LEU A 190 0.81 -6.58 19.46
N SER A 191 -0.25 -7.38 19.55
CA SER A 191 -0.32 -8.51 20.48
C SER A 191 -0.21 -9.84 19.72
N LYS A 192 0.31 -10.89 20.39
CA LYS A 192 0.58 -12.20 19.77
C LYS A 192 -0.66 -12.83 19.13
N ASP A 193 -1.83 -12.62 19.71
CA ASP A 193 -3.12 -13.09 19.20
C ASP A 193 -3.48 -12.50 17.84
N MET A 194 -2.97 -11.31 17.49
CA MET A 194 -3.17 -10.73 16.16
C MET A 194 -2.37 -11.42 15.05
N LEU A 195 -1.38 -12.24 15.41
CA LEU A 195 -0.57 -13.00 14.46
C LEU A 195 -1.19 -14.35 14.11
N MET A 196 -2.16 -14.80 14.91
CA MET A 196 -2.87 -16.04 14.66
C MET A 196 -3.90 -15.76 13.57
N GLU A 197 -3.82 -16.46 12.44
CA GLU A 197 -4.87 -16.40 11.43
C GLU A 197 -6.16 -16.84 12.11
N LYS A 198 -7.13 -15.92 12.22
CA LYS A 198 -8.50 -16.32 12.53
C LYS A 198 -9.00 -17.00 11.26
N GLU A 199 -9.12 -18.32 11.33
CA GLU A 199 -9.78 -19.16 10.32
C GLU A 199 -11.19 -18.66 10.02
#